data_AF-A0AAN8JEP1-F1
#
_entry.id   AF-A0AAN8JEP1-F1
#
_cell.length_a   1.000
_cell.length_b   1.000
_cell.length_c   1.000
_cell.angle_alpha   90.00
_cell.angle_beta   90.00
_cell.angle_gamma   90.00
#
_symmetry.space_group_name_H-M   'P 1'
#
loop_
_entity.id
_entity.type
_entity.pdbx_description
1 polymer ?
#
loop_
_entity_poly.entity_id
_entity_poly.type
_entity_poly.pdbx_seq_one_letter_code
_entity_poly.pdbx_strand_id
1 'polypeptide(L)'
;MDTCDIKLNSDSKQSNGIYQISLKGQIGGKTSDDIPVANNSNKYIVNEDPRIFEPPDKKKARWRSIRIMYLTMFLSSVTFTITMASLWPYLELVDREASADFFGWIVAGYSIGQLVASPLFGFWSNRFDTTRWPLLLSIGINIIANIMYAYIESFPDTRQYYLLLARGLVGFGAGNVAVVRSYVAGATTNEERTGVMANVSICQSVGFILGPAFQAALVPLGYPGPISKLEFHLDLYTAPAFLSAIAGFINILLLVTLFKETRVTELTTLSVQGGDSESMNANCENKPDYFAVICSIMIFFVVLFIFTIFETIGSPLTMDMYGWSKKKATLYQGIILVGAGCEAIVVSLLLKKIAKR
;
A
#
# COMPACT_ATOMS: atom_id res chain seq x y z
N MET A 1 -8.57 -42.39 39.10
CA MET A 1 -9.98 -42.81 39.23
C MET A 1 -10.83 -41.70 38.66
N ASP A 2 -11.33 -41.70 37.43
CA ASP A 2 -11.17 -42.56 36.26
C ASP A 2 -11.43 -41.68 35.04
N THR A 3 -10.54 -41.73 34.05
CA THR A 3 -10.75 -41.12 32.73
C THR A 3 -11.77 -41.96 31.97
N CYS A 4 -12.91 -41.35 31.61
CA CYS A 4 -13.93 -42.02 30.81
C CYS A 4 -13.59 -41.83 29.32
N ASP A 5 -12.95 -42.85 28.73
CA ASP A 5 -12.66 -42.92 27.29
C ASP A 5 -13.94 -43.17 26.48
N ILE A 6 -14.36 -42.19 25.70
CA ILE A 6 -15.42 -42.36 24.70
C ILE A 6 -14.76 -42.83 23.40
N LYS A 7 -14.85 -44.14 23.10
CA LYS A 7 -14.50 -44.69 21.79
C LYS A 7 -15.63 -44.46 20.80
N LEU A 8 -15.47 -43.47 19.91
CA LEU A 8 -16.30 -43.31 18.71
C LEU A 8 -15.74 -44.23 17.62
N ASN A 9 -16.54 -45.20 17.16
CA ASN A 9 -16.19 -46.06 16.03
C ASN A 9 -17.04 -45.65 14.83
N SER A 10 -16.41 -45.12 13.78
CA SER A 10 -17.09 -44.70 12.55
C SER A 10 -16.99 -45.80 11.49
N ASP A 11 -18.05 -46.58 11.28
CA ASP A 11 -18.17 -47.41 10.08
C ASP A 11 -18.85 -46.59 8.98
N SER A 12 -18.09 -46.28 7.93
CA SER A 12 -18.62 -45.68 6.70
C SER A 12 -18.89 -46.79 5.68
N LYS A 13 -20.13 -46.88 5.18
CA LYS A 13 -20.46 -47.67 3.99
C LYS A 13 -20.94 -46.73 2.89
N GLN A 14 -20.25 -46.80 1.76
CA GLN A 14 -20.51 -45.99 0.58
C GLN A 14 -21.56 -46.67 -0.31
N SER A 15 -22.71 -46.01 -0.52
CA SER A 15 -23.62 -46.35 -1.61
C SER A 15 -24.32 -45.06 -2.07
N ASN A 16 -24.21 -44.76 -3.37
CA ASN A 16 -24.85 -43.63 -4.06
C ASN A 16 -24.59 -42.22 -3.51
N GLY A 17 -23.32 -41.88 -3.21
CA GLY A 17 -22.90 -40.48 -3.03
C GLY A 17 -23.52 -39.76 -1.81
N ILE A 18 -24.18 -40.48 -0.91
CA ILE A 18 -24.74 -39.96 0.34
C ILE A 18 -24.06 -40.71 1.48
N TYR A 19 -23.28 -40.01 2.30
CA TYR A 19 -22.75 -40.58 3.53
C TYR A 19 -23.88 -40.64 4.57
N GLN A 20 -24.35 -41.84 4.90
CA GLN A 20 -25.17 -42.04 6.10
C GLN A 20 -24.24 -42.31 7.29
N ILE A 21 -24.18 -41.36 8.22
CA ILE A 21 -23.52 -41.55 9.51
C ILE A 21 -24.62 -41.94 10.50
N SER A 22 -24.66 -43.21 10.89
CA SER A 22 -25.54 -43.70 11.95
C SER A 22 -24.77 -43.72 13.26
N LEU A 23 -25.06 -42.78 14.16
CA LEU A 23 -24.49 -42.74 15.50
C LEU A 23 -25.30 -43.66 16.41
N LYS A 24 -24.74 -44.80 16.80
CA LYS A 24 -25.26 -45.64 17.90
C LYS A 24 -24.48 -45.33 19.17
N GLY A 25 -25.09 -44.61 20.10
CA GLY A 25 -24.62 -44.53 21.48
C GLY A 25 -25.25 -45.64 22.33
N GLN A 26 -24.46 -46.42 23.05
CA GLN A 26 -24.95 -47.25 24.15
C GLN A 26 -24.69 -46.51 25.47
N ILE A 27 -25.76 -46.23 26.22
CA ILE A 27 -25.70 -45.87 27.62
C ILE A 27 -26.20 -47.09 28.41
N GLY A 28 -25.62 -47.32 29.60
CA GLY A 28 -25.81 -48.48 30.48
C GLY A 28 -27.16 -49.20 30.38
N GLY A 29 -27.07 -50.52 30.28
CA GLY A 29 -28.12 -51.45 29.87
C GLY A 29 -29.55 -51.10 30.27
N LYS A 30 -30.38 -50.86 29.26
CA LYS A 30 -31.81 -51.19 29.17
C LYS A 30 -32.26 -51.10 27.70
N THR A 31 -33.12 -52.03 27.31
CA THR A 31 -33.63 -52.30 25.96
C THR A 31 -34.48 -51.16 25.41
N SER A 32 -34.34 -50.92 24.09
CA SER A 32 -35.28 -50.15 23.25
C SER A 32 -36.70 -50.63 23.46
N ASP A 33 -37.61 -49.72 23.78
CA ASP A 33 -38.85 -49.42 23.06
C ASP A 33 -39.50 -48.21 23.76
N ASP A 34 -40.18 -47.35 22.99
CA ASP A 34 -40.89 -46.12 23.40
C ASP A 34 -40.06 -44.84 23.62
N ILE A 35 -39.56 -44.25 22.52
CA ILE A 35 -39.40 -42.78 22.43
C ILE A 35 -39.94 -42.33 21.06
N PRO A 36 -40.92 -41.40 21.00
CA PRO A 36 -41.56 -41.04 19.75
C PRO A 36 -40.61 -40.25 18.85
N VAL A 37 -40.41 -40.74 17.63
CA VAL A 37 -39.65 -40.06 16.57
C VAL A 37 -40.45 -38.85 16.11
N ALA A 38 -40.11 -37.66 16.61
CA ALA A 38 -40.59 -36.41 16.06
C ALA A 38 -39.99 -36.19 14.68
N ASN A 39 -40.84 -36.31 13.66
CA ASN A 39 -40.55 -36.09 12.25
C ASN A 39 -40.29 -34.59 12.00
N ASN A 40 -39.04 -34.14 12.19
CA ASN A 40 -38.59 -32.84 11.72
C ASN A 40 -37.51 -33.05 10.66
N SER A 41 -37.97 -33.27 9.44
CA SER A 41 -37.17 -33.15 8.22
C SER A 41 -36.82 -31.68 7.95
N ASN A 42 -36.03 -31.06 8.83
CA ASN A 42 -35.25 -29.88 8.46
C ASN A 42 -34.01 -30.39 7.75
N LYS A 43 -34.11 -30.39 6.43
CA LYS A 43 -33.05 -30.66 5.49
C LYS A 43 -31.99 -29.56 5.68
N TYR A 44 -31.00 -29.79 6.53
CA TYR A 44 -29.84 -28.93 6.63
C TYR A 44 -29.08 -29.05 5.31
N ILE A 45 -29.31 -28.08 4.43
CA ILE A 45 -28.43 -27.86 3.28
C ILE A 45 -27.14 -27.31 3.87
N VAL A 46 -26.20 -28.20 4.18
CA VAL A 46 -24.81 -27.84 4.39
C VAL A 46 -24.30 -27.38 3.03
N ASN A 47 -24.35 -26.06 2.79
CA ASN A 47 -23.66 -25.46 1.65
C ASN A 47 -22.16 -25.66 1.88
N GLU A 48 -21.54 -26.55 1.11
CA GLU A 48 -20.08 -26.75 1.03
C GLU A 48 -19.38 -25.57 0.33
N ASP A 49 -19.62 -24.34 0.80
CA ASP A 49 -18.87 -23.19 0.33
C ASP A 49 -18.65 -22.22 1.50
N PRO A 50 -17.41 -22.09 2.02
CA PRO A 50 -17.09 -21.15 3.10
C PRO A 50 -17.05 -19.71 2.57
N ARG A 51 -18.04 -19.32 1.77
CA ARG A 51 -18.27 -17.93 1.39
C ARG A 51 -18.71 -17.20 2.65
N ILE A 52 -17.79 -16.46 3.25
CA ILE A 52 -18.08 -15.46 4.29
C ILE A 52 -19.27 -14.64 3.78
N PHE A 53 -20.44 -14.83 4.37
CA PHE A 53 -21.66 -14.14 3.96
C PHE A 53 -21.58 -12.68 4.43
N GLU A 54 -21.01 -11.83 3.57
CA GLU A 54 -20.90 -10.39 3.83
C GLU A 54 -22.19 -9.70 3.35
N PRO A 55 -22.97 -9.04 4.24
CA PRO A 55 -24.15 -8.30 3.81
C PRO A 55 -23.76 -7.21 2.80
N PRO A 56 -24.61 -6.96 1.78
CA PRO A 56 -24.25 -6.15 0.61
C PRO A 56 -23.78 -4.72 0.98
N ASP A 57 -24.32 -4.15 2.05
CA ASP A 57 -23.94 -2.82 2.53
C ASP A 57 -22.51 -2.78 3.12
N LYS A 58 -22.12 -3.82 3.88
CA LYS A 58 -20.76 -3.93 4.43
C LYS A 58 -19.74 -4.17 3.33
N LYS A 59 -20.07 -5.02 2.36
CA LYS A 59 -19.26 -5.22 1.15
C LYS A 59 -19.03 -3.91 0.40
N LYS A 60 -20.09 -3.13 0.18
CA LYS A 60 -19.98 -1.83 -0.51
C LYS A 60 -19.11 -0.84 0.26
N ALA A 61 -19.22 -0.78 1.59
CA ALA A 61 -18.38 0.08 2.42
C ALA A 61 -16.89 -0.35 2.39
N ARG A 62 -16.62 -1.66 2.52
CA ARG A 62 -15.27 -2.24 2.44
C ARG A 62 -14.59 -1.91 1.11
N TRP A 63 -15.29 -2.13 0.00
CA TRP A 63 -14.76 -1.84 -1.34
C TRP A 63 -14.55 -0.35 -1.60
N ARG A 64 -15.36 0.54 -0.99
CA ARG A 64 -15.09 1.98 -1.00
C ARG A 64 -13.77 2.28 -0.30
N SER A 65 -13.54 1.73 0.89
CA SER A 65 -12.29 1.91 1.63
C SER A 65 -11.07 1.38 0.87
N ILE A 66 -11.18 0.21 0.23
CA ILE A 66 -10.09 -0.34 -0.62
C ILE A 66 -9.78 0.60 -1.79
N ARG A 67 -10.78 1.19 -2.45
CA ARG A 67 -10.55 2.16 -3.54
C ARG A 67 -9.90 3.45 -3.05
N ILE A 68 -10.23 3.90 -1.84
CA ILE A 68 -9.54 5.05 -1.22
C ILE A 68 -8.07 4.71 -0.99
N MET A 69 -7.76 3.50 -0.52
CA MET A 69 -6.37 3.04 -0.37
C MET A 69 -5.59 3.01 -1.70
N TYR A 70 -6.24 2.59 -2.80
CA TYR A 70 -5.63 2.66 -4.13
C TYR A 70 -5.27 4.11 -4.51
N LEU A 71 -6.19 5.04 -4.27
CA LEU A 71 -5.97 6.46 -4.55
C LEU A 71 -4.90 7.06 -3.64
N THR A 72 -4.89 6.72 -2.34
CA THR A 72 -3.84 7.13 -1.40
C THR A 72 -2.46 6.66 -1.86
N MET A 73 -2.35 5.41 -2.32
CA MET A 73 -1.09 4.88 -2.85
C MET A 73 -0.66 5.62 -4.13
N PHE A 74 -1.60 5.85 -5.05
CA PHE A 74 -1.36 6.61 -6.28
C PHE A 74 -0.85 8.02 -5.99
N LEU A 75 -1.56 8.79 -5.14
CA LEU A 75 -1.19 10.16 -4.79
C LEU A 75 0.18 10.21 -4.10
N SER A 76 0.47 9.26 -3.21
CA SER A 76 1.77 9.19 -2.52
C SER A 76 2.92 8.95 -3.51
N SER A 77 2.71 8.09 -4.51
CA SER A 77 3.69 7.82 -5.57
C SER A 77 3.92 9.01 -6.50
N VAL A 78 2.85 9.74 -6.86
CA VAL A 78 2.97 10.97 -7.65
C VAL A 78 3.80 12.00 -6.90
N THR A 79 3.46 12.26 -5.63
CA THR A 79 4.17 13.22 -4.77
C THR A 79 5.65 12.87 -4.58
N PHE A 80 5.99 11.59 -4.48
CA PHE A 80 7.39 11.16 -4.41
C PHE A 80 8.15 11.52 -5.69
N THR A 81 7.67 11.04 -6.84
CA THR A 81 8.39 11.12 -8.12
C THR A 81 8.38 12.51 -8.76
N ILE A 82 7.32 13.30 -8.57
CA ILE A 82 7.24 14.66 -9.12
C ILE A 82 8.42 15.52 -8.65
N THR A 83 8.86 15.34 -7.40
CA THR A 83 9.90 16.16 -6.81
C THR A 83 11.33 15.66 -7.08
N MET A 84 11.51 14.49 -7.69
CA MET A 84 12.83 13.86 -7.87
C MET A 84 13.60 14.46 -9.04
N ALA A 85 12.97 14.56 -10.23
CA ALA A 85 13.64 15.05 -11.43
C ALA A 85 14.17 16.48 -11.31
N SER A 86 13.50 17.32 -10.49
CA SER A 86 13.90 18.70 -10.25
C SER A 86 14.73 18.91 -8.99
N LEU A 87 14.97 17.88 -8.17
CA LEU A 87 15.66 18.03 -6.89
C LEU A 87 17.12 18.47 -7.07
N TRP A 88 17.86 17.87 -8.00
CA TRP A 88 19.25 18.25 -8.26
C TRP A 88 19.38 19.71 -8.76
N PRO A 89 18.66 20.12 -9.83
CA PRO A 89 18.65 21.52 -10.27
C PRO A 89 18.26 22.53 -9.18
N TYR A 90 17.36 22.13 -8.27
CA TYR A 90 16.94 22.94 -7.14
C TYR A 90 18.03 23.07 -6.08
N LEU A 91 18.73 21.98 -5.74
CA LEU A 91 19.87 22.03 -4.83
C LEU A 91 20.95 22.99 -5.34
N GLU A 92 21.35 22.87 -6.61
CA GLU A 92 22.33 23.78 -7.23
C GLU A 92 21.86 25.25 -7.32
N LEU A 93 20.54 25.49 -7.19
CA LEU A 93 20.00 26.86 -7.16
C LEU A 93 20.12 27.44 -5.74
N VAL A 94 19.79 26.61 -4.75
CA VAL A 94 19.79 26.95 -3.33
C VAL A 94 21.21 27.11 -2.78
N ASP A 95 22.14 26.26 -3.23
CA ASP A 95 23.55 26.29 -2.89
C ASP A 95 24.38 25.91 -4.13
N ARG A 96 25.16 26.87 -4.64
CA ARG A 96 26.00 26.67 -5.83
C ARG A 96 27.27 25.87 -5.53
N GLU A 97 27.64 25.74 -4.25
CA GLU A 97 28.81 24.98 -3.81
C GLU A 97 28.43 23.55 -3.36
N ALA A 98 27.15 23.20 -3.41
CA ALA A 98 26.67 21.89 -3.01
C ALA A 98 27.27 20.77 -3.87
N SER A 99 27.88 19.78 -3.20
CA SER A 99 28.47 18.62 -3.85
C SER A 99 27.43 17.57 -4.21
N ALA A 100 27.74 16.73 -5.20
CA ALA A 100 26.95 15.55 -5.55
C ALA A 100 26.80 14.58 -4.35
N ASP A 101 27.78 14.54 -3.46
CA ASP A 101 27.74 13.73 -2.24
C ASP A 101 26.61 14.20 -1.30
N PHE A 102 26.42 15.52 -1.15
CA PHE A 102 25.35 16.06 -0.31
C PHE A 102 23.96 15.78 -0.90
N PHE A 103 23.82 15.79 -2.23
CA PHE A 103 22.59 15.35 -2.89
C PHE A 103 22.28 13.88 -2.59
N GLY A 104 23.30 13.01 -2.58
CA GLY A 104 23.18 11.63 -2.14
C GLY A 104 22.58 11.52 -0.72
N TRP A 105 23.04 12.36 0.21
CA TRP A 105 22.48 12.43 1.57
C TRP A 105 21.03 12.93 1.59
N ILE A 106 20.65 13.89 0.76
CA ILE A 106 19.24 14.36 0.66
C ILE A 106 18.32 13.23 0.20
N VAL A 107 18.74 12.47 -0.81
CA VAL A 107 17.98 11.33 -1.34
C VAL A 107 17.93 10.19 -0.32
N ALA A 108 19.06 9.92 0.36
CA ALA A 108 19.12 8.94 1.45
C ALA A 108 18.23 9.34 2.63
N GLY A 109 18.14 10.63 2.95
CA GLY A 109 17.30 11.17 4.03
C GLY A 109 15.84 10.77 3.89
N TYR A 110 15.29 10.82 2.67
CA TYR A 110 13.95 10.30 2.37
C TYR A 110 13.84 8.81 2.71
N SER A 111 14.79 8.00 2.23
CA SER A 111 14.78 6.55 2.43
C SER A 111 14.93 6.15 3.90
N ILE A 112 15.78 6.85 4.65
CA ILE A 112 15.95 6.67 6.10
C ILE A 112 14.67 7.02 6.84
N GLY A 113 14.04 8.16 6.49
CA GLY A 113 12.75 8.56 7.04
C GLY A 113 11.68 7.48 6.83
N GLN A 114 11.58 6.96 5.60
CA GLN A 114 10.63 5.90 5.27
C GLN A 114 10.95 4.57 5.99
N LEU A 115 12.22 4.22 6.10
CA LEU A 115 12.69 3.02 6.79
C LEU A 115 12.29 3.02 8.27
N VAL A 116 12.40 4.18 8.94
CA VAL A 116 12.02 4.33 10.36
C VAL A 116 10.50 4.40 10.52
N ALA A 117 9.82 5.13 9.64
CA ALA A 117 8.38 5.33 9.72
C ALA A 117 7.56 4.05 9.42
N SER A 118 8.04 3.22 8.50
CA SER A 118 7.34 2.00 8.07
C SER A 118 7.04 1.02 9.23
N PRO A 119 8.02 0.59 10.05
CA PRO A 119 7.76 -0.26 11.21
C PRO A 119 6.99 0.49 12.31
N LEU A 120 7.24 1.79 12.51
CA LEU A 120 6.56 2.57 13.55
C LEU A 120 5.05 2.67 13.29
N PHE A 121 4.66 3.10 12.09
CA PHE A 121 3.25 3.20 11.71
C PHE A 121 2.62 1.82 11.49
N GLY A 122 3.37 0.84 10.99
CA GLY A 122 2.90 -0.55 10.90
C GLY A 122 2.58 -1.14 12.27
N PHE A 123 3.48 -0.97 13.25
CA PHE A 123 3.26 -1.42 14.63
C PHE A 123 2.08 -0.70 15.27
N TRP A 124 1.98 0.63 15.13
CA TRP A 124 0.82 1.39 15.62
C TRP A 124 -0.48 0.85 15.02
N SER A 125 -0.56 0.73 13.70
CA SER A 125 -1.78 0.30 13.02
C SER A 125 -2.24 -1.10 13.42
N ASN A 126 -1.29 -2.00 13.65
CA ASN A 126 -1.58 -3.37 14.09
C ASN A 126 -1.92 -3.43 15.59
N ARG A 127 -1.23 -2.66 16.44
CA ARG A 127 -1.42 -2.70 17.90
C ARG A 127 -2.75 -2.12 18.34
N PHE A 128 -3.19 -1.05 17.68
CA PHE A 128 -4.41 -0.32 18.02
C PHE A 128 -5.58 -0.67 17.12
N ASP A 129 -5.43 -1.68 16.25
CA ASP A 129 -6.40 -2.10 15.24
C ASP A 129 -7.03 -0.95 14.43
N THR A 130 -6.28 0.14 14.27
CA THR A 130 -6.73 1.38 13.63
C THR A 130 -5.75 1.81 12.56
N THR A 131 -6.26 1.94 11.35
CA THR A 131 -5.52 2.34 10.16
C THR A 131 -5.66 3.84 9.92
N ARG A 132 -6.82 4.39 10.30
CA ARG A 132 -7.17 5.79 10.05
C ARG A 132 -6.18 6.78 10.67
N TRP A 133 -5.85 6.62 11.95
CA TRP A 133 -5.03 7.58 12.69
C TRP A 133 -3.56 7.60 12.25
N PRO A 134 -2.86 6.45 12.11
CA PRO A 134 -1.50 6.44 11.58
C PRO A 134 -1.43 7.04 10.17
N LEU A 135 -2.43 6.75 9.33
CA LEU A 135 -2.49 7.26 7.96
C LEU A 135 -2.70 8.79 7.92
N LEU A 136 -3.62 9.33 8.72
CA LEU A 136 -3.84 10.77 8.82
C LEU A 136 -2.60 11.52 9.31
N LEU A 137 -1.91 10.98 10.33
CA LEU A 137 -0.68 11.58 10.84
C LEU A 137 0.43 11.57 9.79
N SER A 138 0.63 10.44 9.11
CA SER A 138 1.65 10.31 8.06
C SER A 138 1.44 11.30 6.91
N ILE A 139 0.20 11.48 6.46
CA ILE A 139 -0.14 12.44 5.39
C ILE A 139 -0.03 13.88 5.92
N GLY A 140 -0.41 14.14 7.16
CA GLY A 140 -0.24 15.45 7.80
C GLY A 140 1.23 15.88 7.86
N ILE A 141 2.12 14.97 8.30
CA ILE A 141 3.57 15.20 8.29
C ILE A 141 4.06 15.46 6.86
N ASN A 142 3.56 14.70 5.88
CA ASN A 142 3.93 14.89 4.47
C ASN A 142 3.50 16.27 3.95
N ILE A 143 2.32 16.77 4.29
CA ILE A 143 1.86 18.12 3.91
C ILE A 143 2.76 19.19 4.53
N ILE A 144 3.02 19.10 5.84
CA ILE A 144 3.88 20.05 6.55
C ILE A 144 5.29 20.06 5.94
N ALA A 145 5.82 18.88 5.63
CA ALA A 145 7.15 18.74 5.02
C ALA A 145 7.21 19.32 3.60
N ASN A 146 6.16 19.15 2.79
CA ASN A 146 6.07 19.77 1.46
C ASN A 146 5.90 21.29 1.53
N ILE A 147 5.15 21.80 2.50
CA ILE A 147 5.08 23.25 2.75
C ILE A 147 6.45 23.77 3.17
N MET A 148 7.13 23.08 4.08
CA MET A 148 8.49 23.44 4.50
C MET A 148 9.45 23.44 3.31
N TYR A 149 9.35 22.44 2.42
CA TYR A 149 10.11 22.39 1.17
C TYR A 149 9.85 23.61 0.29
N ALA A 150 8.59 24.04 0.17
CA ALA A 150 8.22 25.18 -0.65
C ALA A 150 8.79 26.52 -0.15
N TYR A 151 8.95 26.68 1.17
CA TYR A 151 9.45 27.91 1.78
C TYR A 151 10.96 27.89 2.07
N ILE A 152 11.73 26.93 1.52
CA ILE A 152 13.18 26.86 1.73
C ILE A 152 13.90 28.14 1.31
N GLU A 153 13.45 28.80 0.23
CA GLU A 153 14.05 30.04 -0.27
C GLU A 153 13.90 31.23 0.70
N SER A 154 12.88 31.20 1.56
CA SER A 154 12.61 32.25 2.55
C SER A 154 13.57 32.20 3.76
N PHE A 155 14.29 31.08 3.97
CA PHE A 155 15.24 30.96 5.06
C PHE A 155 16.61 31.54 4.65
N PRO A 156 17.17 32.50 5.43
CA PRO A 156 18.41 33.17 5.07
C PRO A 156 19.68 32.33 5.27
N ASP A 157 19.70 31.41 6.24
CA ASP A 157 20.88 30.60 6.59
C ASP A 157 20.67 29.09 6.35
N THR A 158 21.71 28.41 5.84
CA THR A 158 21.84 26.93 5.89
C THR A 158 20.76 26.13 5.13
N ARG A 159 20.26 26.68 4.01
CA ARG A 159 19.13 26.16 3.22
C ARG A 159 19.25 24.68 2.79
N GLN A 160 20.47 24.21 2.50
CA GLN A 160 20.72 22.83 2.10
C GLN A 160 20.36 21.79 3.19
N TYR A 161 20.51 22.14 4.47
CA TYR A 161 20.14 21.25 5.57
C TYR A 161 18.63 21.26 5.84
N TYR A 162 17.95 22.39 5.61
CA TYR A 162 16.49 22.43 5.62
C TYR A 162 15.89 21.58 4.49
N LEU A 163 16.53 21.55 3.33
CA LEU A 163 16.16 20.66 2.23
C LEU A 163 16.30 19.18 2.62
N LEU A 164 17.43 18.81 3.25
CA LEU A 164 17.65 17.47 3.79
C LEU A 164 16.57 17.10 4.83
N LEU A 165 16.28 17.99 5.78
CA LEU A 165 15.25 17.78 6.80
C LEU A 165 13.86 17.64 6.18
N ALA A 166 13.50 18.50 5.22
CA ALA A 166 12.23 18.43 4.50
C ALA A 166 12.07 17.07 3.83
N ARG A 167 13.11 16.61 3.12
CA ARG A 167 13.06 15.30 2.44
C ARG A 167 13.01 14.14 3.42
N GLY A 168 13.71 14.22 4.55
CA GLY A 168 13.57 13.27 5.65
C GLY A 168 12.15 13.19 6.20
N LEU A 169 11.49 14.32 6.42
CA LEU A 169 10.10 14.38 6.90
C LEU A 169 9.10 13.90 5.84
N VAL A 170 9.29 14.23 4.56
CA VAL A 170 8.49 13.67 3.44
C VAL A 170 8.63 12.15 3.42
N GLY A 171 9.85 11.63 3.59
CA GLY A 171 10.14 10.20 3.71
C GLY A 171 9.47 9.54 4.91
N PHE A 172 9.50 10.21 6.07
CA PHE A 172 8.77 9.76 7.25
C PHE A 172 7.26 9.65 6.97
N GLY A 173 6.68 10.65 6.30
CA GLY A 173 5.29 10.58 5.83
C GLY A 173 5.02 9.44 4.84
N ALA A 174 6.01 9.02 4.04
CA ALA A 174 5.92 7.91 3.10
C ALA A 174 5.90 6.51 3.74
N GLY A 175 6.04 6.41 5.07
CA GLY A 175 5.75 5.19 5.83
C GLY A 175 4.28 4.75 5.72
N ASN A 176 3.40 5.61 5.20
CA ASN A 176 2.00 5.33 4.91
C ASN A 176 1.80 4.12 3.97
N VAL A 177 2.74 3.83 3.08
CA VAL A 177 2.71 2.69 2.16
C VAL A 177 2.58 1.36 2.91
N ALA A 178 3.31 1.22 4.02
CA ALA A 178 3.28 0.02 4.85
C ALA A 178 1.90 -0.18 5.51
N VAL A 179 1.31 0.90 6.03
CA VAL A 179 -0.02 0.91 6.65
C VAL A 179 -1.10 0.54 5.63
N VAL A 180 -1.05 1.12 4.43
CA VAL A 180 -1.99 0.83 3.36
C VAL A 180 -1.93 -0.65 2.97
N ARG A 181 -0.73 -1.21 2.77
CA ARG A 181 -0.56 -2.63 2.43
C ARG A 181 -1.05 -3.54 3.56
N SER A 182 -0.79 -3.20 4.82
CA SER A 182 -1.29 -3.96 5.97
C SER A 182 -2.83 -3.97 6.01
N TYR A 183 -3.46 -2.79 5.89
CA TYR A 183 -4.91 -2.68 5.92
C TYR A 183 -5.58 -3.40 4.76
N VAL A 184 -5.06 -3.23 3.54
CA VAL A 184 -5.62 -3.92 2.36
C VAL A 184 -5.49 -5.44 2.51
N ALA A 185 -4.41 -5.94 3.12
CA ALA A 185 -4.25 -7.38 3.39
C ALA A 185 -5.28 -7.90 4.38
N GLY A 186 -5.59 -7.12 5.43
CA GLY A 186 -6.59 -7.45 6.46
C GLY A 186 -8.04 -7.19 6.03
N ALA A 187 -8.27 -6.32 5.06
CA ALA A 187 -9.59 -6.00 4.50
C ALA A 187 -9.98 -6.90 3.33
N THR A 188 -9.12 -7.87 2.96
CA THR A 188 -9.36 -8.81 1.84
C THR A 188 -9.39 -10.27 2.26
N THR A 189 -10.27 -11.05 1.63
CA THR A 189 -10.29 -12.52 1.74
C THR A 189 -9.11 -13.14 1.01
N ASN A 190 -8.77 -14.40 1.31
CA ASN A 190 -7.64 -15.09 0.67
C ASN A 190 -7.77 -15.17 -0.86
N GLU A 191 -9.00 -15.30 -1.37
CA GLU A 191 -9.28 -15.37 -2.82
C GLU A 191 -9.08 -14.03 -3.53
N GLU A 192 -9.50 -12.92 -2.92
CA GLU A 192 -9.44 -11.60 -3.54
C GLU A 192 -8.10 -10.87 -3.27
N ARG A 193 -7.35 -11.27 -2.23
CA ARG A 193 -6.13 -10.59 -1.75
C ARG A 193 -5.11 -10.40 -2.87
N THR A 194 -4.81 -11.44 -3.63
CA THR A 194 -3.81 -11.36 -4.72
C THR A 194 -4.20 -10.33 -5.78
N GLY A 195 -5.47 -10.32 -6.20
CA GLY A 195 -5.96 -9.37 -7.20
C GLY A 195 -5.99 -7.93 -6.69
N VAL A 196 -6.42 -7.74 -5.44
CA VAL A 196 -6.46 -6.42 -4.80
C VAL A 196 -5.04 -5.88 -4.58
N MET A 197 -4.10 -6.72 -4.11
CA MET A 197 -2.69 -6.32 -3.96
C MET A 197 -2.02 -5.99 -5.30
N ALA A 198 -2.34 -6.73 -6.36
CA ALA A 198 -1.89 -6.39 -7.70
C ALA A 198 -2.39 -5.00 -8.13
N ASN A 199 -3.65 -4.66 -7.85
CA ASN A 199 -4.20 -3.34 -8.15
C ASN A 199 -3.54 -2.22 -7.33
N VAL A 200 -3.20 -2.45 -6.05
CA VAL A 200 -2.40 -1.48 -5.25
C VAL A 200 -1.08 -1.18 -5.96
N SER A 201 -0.37 -2.21 -6.40
CA SER A 201 0.91 -2.05 -7.10
C SER A 201 0.75 -1.36 -8.45
N ILE A 202 -0.31 -1.65 -9.21
CA ILE A 202 -0.61 -0.94 -10.48
C ILE A 202 -0.85 0.55 -10.22
N CYS A 203 -1.66 0.90 -9.23
CA CYS A 203 -1.89 2.30 -8.86
C CYS A 203 -0.59 3.00 -8.44
N GLN A 204 0.28 2.31 -7.69
CA GLN A 204 1.59 2.82 -7.31
C GLN A 204 2.48 3.08 -8.53
N SER A 205 2.58 2.11 -9.44
CA SER A 205 3.37 2.23 -10.67
C SER A 205 2.86 3.35 -11.58
N VAL A 206 1.53 3.47 -11.76
CA VAL A 206 0.95 4.58 -12.53
C VAL A 206 1.29 5.93 -11.91
N GLY A 207 1.31 6.02 -10.57
CA GLY A 207 1.75 7.23 -9.87
C GLY A 207 3.22 7.59 -10.15
N PHE A 208 4.11 6.59 -10.17
CA PHE A 208 5.52 6.78 -10.52
C PHE A 208 5.75 7.19 -11.98
N ILE A 209 4.89 6.77 -12.89
CA ILE A 209 4.94 7.17 -14.30
C ILE A 209 4.40 8.59 -14.49
N LEU A 210 3.29 8.93 -13.81
CA LEU A 210 2.63 10.23 -13.97
C LEU A 210 3.32 11.37 -13.21
N GLY A 211 4.04 11.10 -12.11
CA GLY A 211 4.74 12.16 -11.37
C GLY A 211 5.74 12.95 -12.22
N PRO A 212 6.67 12.32 -12.96
CA PRO A 212 7.57 13.03 -13.87
C PRO A 212 6.82 13.74 -15.02
N ALA A 213 5.67 13.23 -15.46
CA ALA A 213 4.82 13.92 -16.44
C ALA A 213 4.26 15.23 -15.88
N PHE A 214 3.74 15.21 -14.65
CA PHE A 214 3.29 16.41 -13.96
C PHE A 214 4.47 17.38 -13.73
N GLN A 215 5.65 16.87 -13.38
CA GLN A 215 6.85 17.70 -13.23
C GLN A 215 7.24 18.40 -14.55
N ALA A 216 7.27 17.66 -15.66
CA ALA A 216 7.57 18.21 -16.97
C ALA A 216 6.53 19.27 -17.40
N ALA A 217 5.25 19.05 -17.08
CA ALA A 217 4.17 20.01 -17.33
C ALA A 217 4.30 21.31 -16.52
N LEU A 218 5.04 21.29 -15.40
CA LEU A 218 5.32 22.48 -14.57
C LEU A 218 6.55 23.28 -15.06
N VAL A 219 7.39 22.73 -15.95
CA VAL A 219 8.57 23.42 -16.53
C VAL A 219 8.27 24.79 -17.16
N PRO A 220 7.14 25.00 -17.87
CA PRO A 220 6.79 26.29 -18.45
C PRO A 220 6.61 27.43 -17.44
N LEU A 221 6.36 27.15 -16.15
CA LEU A 221 6.30 28.18 -15.10
C LEU A 221 7.62 28.95 -14.97
N GLY A 222 8.74 28.30 -15.30
CA GLY A 222 10.06 28.90 -15.24
C GLY A 222 10.52 29.23 -13.82
N TYR A 223 11.60 30.02 -13.76
CA TYR A 223 12.20 30.57 -12.54
C TYR A 223 12.71 31.97 -12.93
N PRO A 224 12.45 33.06 -12.15
CA PRO A 224 11.81 33.15 -10.83
C PRO A 224 10.26 33.31 -10.85
N GLY A 225 9.60 32.73 -11.85
CA GLY A 225 8.15 32.53 -11.83
C GLY A 225 7.32 33.80 -12.09
N PRO A 226 6.00 33.65 -12.35
CA PRO A 226 5.10 34.78 -12.62
C PRO A 226 4.64 35.51 -11.34
N ILE A 227 4.76 34.88 -10.17
CA ILE A 227 4.32 35.43 -8.88
C ILE A 227 5.53 35.44 -7.95
N SER A 228 6.34 36.50 -8.03
CA SER A 228 7.54 36.69 -7.19
C SER A 228 7.44 37.90 -6.24
N LYS A 229 6.26 38.54 -6.17
CA LYS A 229 6.12 39.89 -5.58
C LYS A 229 5.57 39.93 -4.15
N LEU A 230 5.23 38.81 -3.52
CA LEU A 230 4.61 38.82 -2.19
C LEU A 230 4.85 37.52 -1.42
N GLU A 231 6.01 37.31 -0.78
CA GLU A 231 6.35 36.21 0.16
C GLU A 231 6.05 34.75 -0.28
N PHE A 232 5.42 34.56 -1.44
CA PHE A 232 4.96 33.33 -2.07
C PHE A 232 5.71 33.23 -3.39
N HIS A 233 6.69 32.32 -3.44
CA HIS A 233 7.49 32.06 -4.62
C HIS A 233 6.89 30.85 -5.35
N LEU A 234 6.04 31.10 -6.35
CA LEU A 234 5.47 30.02 -7.18
C LEU A 234 6.33 29.83 -8.42
N ASP A 235 7.29 28.93 -8.28
CA ASP A 235 8.33 28.62 -9.26
C ASP A 235 8.29 27.18 -9.73
N LEU A 236 9.04 26.87 -10.80
CA LEU A 236 9.27 25.49 -11.28
C LEU A 236 9.62 24.51 -10.16
N TYR A 237 10.39 24.95 -9.17
CA TYR A 237 10.86 24.09 -8.08
C TYR A 237 9.90 24.02 -6.89
N THR A 238 9.06 25.04 -6.70
CA THR A 238 8.14 25.17 -5.57
C THR A 238 6.74 24.63 -5.90
N ALA A 239 6.30 24.78 -7.16
CA ALA A 239 5.01 24.30 -7.63
C ALA A 239 4.78 22.78 -7.39
N PRO A 240 5.78 21.89 -7.56
CA PRO A 240 5.63 20.45 -7.27
C PRO A 240 5.30 20.18 -5.80
N ALA A 241 5.86 20.96 -4.88
CA ALA A 241 5.63 20.83 -3.45
C ALA A 241 4.23 21.33 -3.07
N PHE A 242 3.75 22.41 -3.67
CA PHE A 242 2.36 22.85 -3.50
C PHE A 242 1.35 21.85 -4.06
N LEU A 243 1.62 21.30 -5.25
CA LEU A 243 0.75 20.26 -5.84
C LEU A 243 0.70 19.01 -4.94
N SER A 244 1.83 18.63 -4.37
CA SER A 244 1.95 17.55 -3.40
C SER A 244 1.17 17.82 -2.10
N ALA A 245 1.22 19.05 -1.59
CA ALA A 245 0.46 19.46 -0.42
C ALA A 245 -1.06 19.44 -0.69
N ILE A 246 -1.51 19.91 -1.87
CA ILE A 246 -2.91 19.83 -2.29
C ILE A 246 -3.37 18.38 -2.42
N ALA A 247 -2.57 17.52 -3.06
CA ALA A 247 -2.84 16.10 -3.16
C ALA A 247 -2.96 15.44 -1.78
N GLY A 248 -2.08 15.82 -0.84
CA GLY A 248 -2.15 15.39 0.56
C GLY A 248 -3.43 15.84 1.25
N PHE A 249 -3.85 17.09 1.07
CA PHE A 249 -5.08 17.62 1.66
C PHE A 249 -6.32 16.91 1.12
N ILE A 250 -6.39 16.69 -0.20
CA ILE A 250 -7.44 15.89 -0.83
C ILE A 250 -7.48 14.48 -0.24
N ASN A 251 -6.32 13.86 -0.05
CA ASN A 251 -6.22 12.53 0.53
C ASN A 251 -6.73 12.50 1.99
N ILE A 252 -6.36 13.49 2.82
CA ILE A 252 -6.91 13.65 4.18
C ILE A 252 -8.44 13.81 4.13
N LEU A 253 -8.95 14.68 3.24
CA LEU A 253 -10.38 14.91 3.12
C LEU A 253 -11.13 13.61 2.77
N LEU A 254 -10.61 12.82 1.83
CA LEU A 254 -11.19 11.54 1.44
C LEU A 254 -11.13 10.52 2.58
N LEU A 255 -10.03 10.48 3.33
CA LEU A 255 -9.89 9.61 4.51
C LEU A 255 -10.82 10.00 5.66
N VAL A 256 -11.08 11.30 5.86
CA VAL A 256 -11.96 11.73 6.95
C VAL A 256 -13.43 11.49 6.60
N THR A 257 -13.81 11.68 5.34
CA THR A 257 -15.21 11.67 4.89
C THR A 257 -15.72 10.32 4.41
N LEU A 258 -14.90 9.55 3.69
CA LEU A 258 -15.35 8.34 2.99
C LEU A 258 -14.74 7.05 3.53
N PHE A 259 -13.61 7.11 4.23
CA PHE A 259 -12.95 5.91 4.74
C PHE A 259 -13.67 5.36 5.98
N LYS A 260 -14.13 4.12 5.86
CA LYS A 260 -14.67 3.35 6.97
C LYS A 260 -13.78 2.13 7.19
N GLU A 261 -13.20 2.04 8.38
CA GLU A 261 -12.37 0.90 8.74
C GLU A 261 -13.25 -0.36 8.82
N THR A 262 -12.81 -1.44 8.18
CA THR A 262 -13.53 -2.72 8.11
C THR A 262 -12.49 -3.80 7.85
N ARG A 263 -12.36 -4.76 8.75
CA ARG A 263 -11.42 -5.88 8.63
C ARG A 263 -12.19 -7.20 8.47
N VAL A 264 -11.63 -8.14 7.70
CA VAL A 264 -12.29 -9.44 7.44
C VAL A 264 -12.34 -10.32 8.69
N THR A 265 -11.38 -10.17 9.61
CA THR A 265 -11.39 -10.86 10.91
C THR A 265 -12.67 -10.55 11.70
N GLU A 266 -13.16 -9.30 11.66
CA GLU A 266 -14.41 -8.90 12.32
C GLU A 266 -15.66 -9.48 11.62
N LEU A 267 -15.60 -9.71 10.30
CA LEU A 267 -16.70 -10.36 9.58
C LEU A 267 -16.81 -11.85 9.96
N THR A 268 -15.67 -12.50 10.19
CA THR A 268 -15.60 -13.90 10.57
C THR A 268 -16.16 -14.12 11.97
N THR A 269 -15.83 -13.24 12.94
CA THR A 269 -16.39 -13.32 14.29
C THR A 269 -17.90 -13.06 14.33
N LEU A 270 -18.40 -12.14 13.49
CA LEU A 270 -19.84 -11.88 13.36
C LEU A 270 -20.62 -13.04 12.72
N SER A 271 -20.03 -13.77 11.76
CA SER A 271 -20.66 -14.97 11.19
C SER A 271 -20.68 -16.16 12.14
N VAL A 272 -19.68 -16.28 13.02
CA VAL A 272 -19.59 -17.36 14.01
C VAL A 272 -20.56 -17.16 15.18
N GLN A 273 -21.00 -15.93 15.47
CA GLN A 273 -22.00 -15.67 16.51
C GLN A 273 -23.43 -16.16 16.17
N GLY A 274 -23.68 -16.62 14.94
CA GLY A 274 -24.97 -17.14 14.48
C GLY A 274 -25.03 -18.65 14.22
N GLY A 275 -23.93 -19.39 14.43
CA GLY A 275 -23.88 -20.84 14.28
C GLY A 275 -22.93 -21.43 15.32
N ASP A 276 -23.34 -22.53 15.94
CA ASP A 276 -22.67 -23.13 17.10
C ASP A 276 -21.14 -23.14 16.97
N SER A 277 -20.50 -22.64 18.02
CA SER A 277 -19.05 -22.48 18.11
C SER A 277 -18.34 -23.82 18.24
N GLU A 278 -18.22 -24.55 17.13
CA GLU A 278 -17.07 -25.42 16.94
C GLU A 278 -15.98 -24.59 16.27
N SER A 279 -15.06 -24.11 17.10
CA SER A 279 -13.77 -23.61 16.67
C SER A 279 -13.07 -24.68 15.84
N MET A 280 -13.31 -24.64 14.53
CA MET A 280 -12.59 -25.40 13.54
C MET A 280 -11.18 -24.82 13.52
N ASN A 281 -10.32 -25.39 14.37
CA ASN A 281 -8.87 -25.24 14.31
C ASN A 281 -8.41 -25.73 12.94
N ALA A 282 -8.56 -24.88 11.92
CA ALA A 282 -7.84 -25.00 10.69
C ALA A 282 -6.39 -24.66 11.01
N ASN A 283 -5.67 -25.66 11.53
CA ASN A 283 -4.22 -25.76 11.47
C ASN A 283 -3.83 -25.70 9.99
N CYS A 284 -3.72 -24.50 9.45
CA CYS A 284 -2.89 -24.22 8.29
C CYS A 284 -1.54 -23.72 8.82
N GLU A 285 -0.83 -24.59 9.56
CA GLU A 285 0.58 -24.39 9.87
C GLU A 285 1.43 -24.70 8.62
N ASN A 286 1.08 -24.12 7.47
CA ASN A 286 2.02 -24.02 6.36
C ASN A 286 2.98 -22.90 6.74
N LYS A 287 4.07 -23.26 7.40
CA LYS A 287 5.19 -22.34 7.64
C LYS A 287 5.59 -21.78 6.27
N PRO A 288 5.60 -20.45 6.10
CA PRO A 288 6.01 -19.87 4.83
C PRO A 288 7.43 -20.34 4.52
N ASP A 289 7.68 -20.73 3.28
CA ASP A 289 9.02 -21.07 2.84
C ASP A 289 9.90 -19.82 2.97
N TYR A 290 10.72 -19.81 4.02
CA TYR A 290 11.61 -18.69 4.34
C TYR A 290 12.56 -18.37 3.20
N PHE A 291 13.02 -19.39 2.45
CA PHE A 291 13.91 -19.18 1.31
C PHE A 291 13.16 -18.41 0.20
N ALA A 292 11.96 -18.84 -0.15
CA ALA A 292 11.14 -18.16 -1.16
C ALA A 292 10.78 -16.71 -0.75
N VAL A 293 10.47 -16.48 0.52
CA VAL A 293 10.18 -15.13 1.05
C VAL A 293 11.41 -14.24 0.98
N ILE A 294 12.57 -14.71 1.43
CA ILE A 294 13.84 -13.95 1.38
C ILE A 294 14.21 -13.65 -0.07
N CYS A 295 14.15 -14.64 -0.97
CA CYS A 295 14.40 -14.43 -2.39
C CYS A 295 13.46 -13.36 -2.99
N SER A 296 12.17 -13.40 -2.64
CA SER A 296 11.21 -12.41 -3.13
C SER A 296 11.52 -11.00 -2.63
N ILE A 297 11.90 -10.85 -1.36
CA ILE A 297 12.31 -9.57 -0.77
C ILE A 297 13.59 -9.07 -1.44
N MET A 298 14.57 -9.93 -1.69
CA MET A 298 15.83 -9.57 -2.36
C MET A 298 15.60 -9.12 -3.80
N ILE A 299 14.76 -9.81 -4.56
CA ILE A 299 14.40 -9.40 -5.93
C ILE A 299 13.69 -8.04 -5.89
N PHE A 300 12.74 -7.86 -4.97
CA PHE A 300 12.04 -6.59 -4.81
C PHE A 300 13.00 -5.44 -4.46
N PHE A 301 13.98 -5.69 -3.58
CA PHE A 301 15.02 -4.75 -3.24
C PHE A 301 15.88 -4.37 -4.45
N VAL A 302 16.38 -5.35 -5.22
CA VAL A 302 17.22 -5.09 -6.40
C VAL A 302 16.47 -4.27 -7.45
N VAL A 303 15.20 -4.61 -7.70
CA VAL A 303 14.37 -3.88 -8.68
C VAL A 303 14.16 -2.43 -8.25
N LEU A 304 13.80 -2.19 -6.99
CA LEU A 304 13.62 -0.82 -6.49
C LEU A 304 14.94 -0.04 -6.45
N PHE A 305 16.04 -0.69 -6.09
CA PHE A 305 17.36 -0.08 -6.05
C PHE A 305 17.80 0.43 -7.43
N ILE A 306 17.65 -0.40 -8.47
CA ILE A 306 17.94 -0.02 -9.86
C ILE A 306 17.06 1.17 -10.29
N PHE A 307 15.75 1.10 -10.00
CA PHE A 307 14.82 2.17 -10.33
C PHE A 307 15.22 3.50 -9.69
N THR A 308 15.51 3.50 -8.38
CA THR A 308 15.89 4.72 -7.64
C THR A 308 17.21 5.29 -8.14
N ILE A 309 18.19 4.47 -8.52
CA ILE A 309 19.46 4.95 -9.10
C ILE A 309 19.21 5.71 -10.40
N PHE A 310 18.45 5.13 -11.34
CA PHE A 310 18.19 5.77 -12.63
C PHE A 310 17.36 7.04 -12.48
N GLU A 311 16.37 7.02 -11.58
CA GLU A 311 15.57 8.20 -11.28
C GLU A 311 16.41 9.34 -10.69
N THR A 312 17.36 9.03 -9.79
CA THR A 312 18.17 10.01 -9.05
C THR A 312 19.30 10.59 -9.91
N ILE A 313 20.02 9.75 -10.66
CA ILE A 313 21.24 10.15 -11.40
C ILE A 313 20.90 10.79 -12.76
N GLY A 314 19.72 10.56 -13.32
CA GLY A 314 19.38 11.02 -14.66
C GLY A 314 19.54 12.53 -14.88
N SER A 315 19.05 13.35 -13.94
CA SER A 315 19.19 14.81 -14.01
C SER A 315 20.65 15.30 -13.93
N PRO A 316 21.46 14.97 -12.90
CA PRO A 316 22.85 15.41 -12.84
C PRO A 316 23.69 14.89 -14.02
N LEU A 317 23.50 13.62 -14.42
CA LEU A 317 24.24 13.01 -15.52
C LEU A 317 23.98 13.74 -16.85
N THR A 318 22.73 14.11 -17.13
CA THR A 318 22.41 14.82 -18.38
C THR A 318 22.90 16.26 -18.39
N MET A 319 22.96 16.91 -17.23
CA MET A 319 23.54 18.24 -17.10
C MET A 319 25.05 18.23 -17.32
N ASP A 320 25.77 17.25 -16.76
CA ASP A 320 27.23 17.16 -16.86
C ASP A 320 27.70 16.65 -18.24
N MET A 321 27.11 15.55 -18.74
CA MET A 321 27.52 14.94 -20.02
C MET A 321 27.10 15.73 -21.25
N TYR A 322 25.92 16.35 -21.22
CA TYR A 322 25.37 17.07 -22.39
C TYR A 322 25.33 18.59 -22.22
N GLY A 323 25.78 19.13 -21.08
CA GLY A 323 25.72 20.58 -20.81
C GLY A 323 24.29 21.13 -20.80
N TRP A 324 23.30 20.29 -20.49
CA TRP A 324 21.90 20.71 -20.53
C TRP A 324 21.60 21.73 -19.43
N SER A 325 20.78 22.74 -19.77
CA SER A 325 20.30 23.68 -18.76
C SER A 325 19.35 22.98 -17.78
N LYS A 326 19.29 23.46 -16.54
CA LYS A 326 18.40 22.96 -15.47
C LYS A 326 16.96 22.69 -15.94
N LYS A 327 16.39 23.62 -16.73
CA LYS A 327 15.04 23.49 -17.30
C LYS A 327 14.96 22.36 -18.34
N LYS A 328 15.94 22.26 -19.24
CA LYS A 328 16.00 21.21 -20.27
C LYS A 328 16.19 19.83 -19.63
N ALA A 329 17.11 19.70 -18.69
CA ALA A 329 17.36 18.45 -17.98
C ALA A 329 16.11 17.94 -17.26
N THR A 330 15.44 18.81 -16.50
CA THR A 330 14.19 18.46 -15.80
C THR A 330 13.09 18.00 -16.76
N LEU A 331 12.92 18.70 -17.89
CA LEU A 331 11.89 18.38 -18.89
C LEU A 331 12.15 17.04 -19.59
N TYR A 332 13.35 16.85 -20.12
CA TYR A 332 13.69 15.65 -20.87
C TYR A 332 13.77 14.42 -19.97
N GLN A 333 14.29 14.55 -18.74
CA GLN A 333 14.28 13.45 -17.77
C GLN A 333 12.85 13.01 -17.46
N GLY A 334 11.92 13.97 -17.31
CA GLY A 334 10.50 13.66 -17.13
C GLY A 334 9.92 12.88 -18.31
N ILE A 335 10.18 13.30 -19.54
CA ILE A 335 9.71 12.61 -20.76
C ILE A 335 10.31 11.20 -20.87
N ILE A 336 11.60 11.03 -20.59
CA ILE A 336 12.29 9.73 -20.65
C ILE A 336 11.66 8.76 -19.64
N LEU A 337 11.40 9.20 -18.41
CA LEU A 337 10.83 8.33 -17.38
C LEU A 337 9.37 7.94 -17.70
N VAL A 338 8.60 8.85 -18.30
CA VAL A 338 7.27 8.54 -18.84
C VAL A 338 7.35 7.50 -19.95
N GLY A 339 8.30 7.66 -20.89
CA GLY A 339 8.54 6.71 -21.98
C GLY A 339 8.88 5.31 -21.46
N ALA A 340 9.82 5.21 -20.51
CA ALA A 340 10.17 3.95 -19.85
C ALA A 340 8.98 3.33 -19.11
N GLY A 341 8.14 4.16 -18.48
CA GLY A 341 6.89 3.75 -17.87
C GLY A 341 5.90 3.12 -18.85
N CYS A 342 5.68 3.77 -19.99
CA CYS A 342 4.84 3.24 -21.07
C CYS A 342 5.38 1.92 -21.62
N GLU A 343 6.69 1.82 -21.81
CA GLU A 343 7.36 0.59 -22.23
C GLU A 343 7.11 -0.55 -21.23
N ALA A 344 7.28 -0.30 -19.92
CA ALA A 344 7.03 -1.29 -18.88
C ALA A 344 5.57 -1.81 -18.89
N ILE A 345 4.60 -0.94 -19.18
CA ILE A 345 3.18 -1.34 -19.33
C ILE A 345 3.01 -2.25 -20.55
N VAL A 346 3.61 -1.90 -21.69
CA VAL A 346 3.54 -2.71 -22.92
C VAL A 346 4.15 -4.10 -22.69
N VAL A 347 5.33 -4.17 -22.08
CA VAL A 347 6.00 -5.43 -21.72
C VAL A 347 5.10 -6.27 -20.81
N SER A 348 4.47 -5.67 -19.80
CA SER A 348 3.57 -6.37 -18.88
C SER A 348 2.33 -6.95 -19.59
N LEU A 349 1.75 -6.21 -20.54
CA LEU A 349 0.63 -6.69 -21.35
C LEU A 349 1.04 -7.83 -22.30
N LEU A 350 2.23 -7.75 -22.89
CA LEU A 350 2.78 -8.79 -23.75
C LEU A 350 3.07 -10.08 -22.96
N LEU A 351 3.71 -9.97 -21.79
CA LEU A 351 3.98 -11.11 -20.91
C LEU A 351 2.69 -11.80 -20.50
N LYS A 352 1.64 -11.05 -20.15
CA LYS A 352 0.32 -11.63 -19.83
C LYS A 352 -0.30 -12.39 -21.00
N LYS A 353 -0.05 -11.96 -22.25
CA LYS A 353 -0.50 -12.65 -23.46
C LYS A 353 0.32 -13.90 -23.74
N ILE A 354 1.63 -13.85 -23.50
CA ILE A 354 2.55 -14.98 -23.71
C ILE A 354 2.32 -16.06 -22.65
N ALA A 355 2.17 -15.70 -21.37
CA ALA A 355 1.96 -16.65 -20.28
C ALA A 355 0.62 -17.40 -20.32
N LYS A 356 -0.32 -16.98 -21.19
CA LYS A 356 -1.57 -17.70 -21.46
C LYS A 356 -1.44 -18.75 -22.58
N ARG A 357 -0.36 -18.70 -23.36
CA ARG A 357 0.03 -19.78 -24.27
C ARG A 357 0.91 -20.75 -23.50
#